data_AF-A0A7S0JKU5-F1
#
_entry.id   AF-A0A7S0JKU5-F1
#
_cell.length_a   1.000
_cell.length_b   1.000
_cell.length_c   1.000
_cell.angle_alpha   90.00
_cell.angle_beta   90.00
_cell.angle_gamma   90.00
#
_symmetry.space_group_name_H-M   'P 1'
#
loop_
_entity.id
_entity.type
_entity.pdbx_description
1 polymer ?
#
loop_
_entity_poly.entity_id
_entity_poly.type
_entity_poly.pdbx_seq_one_letter_code
_entity_poly.pdbx_strand_id
1 'polypeptide(L)'
;GTVAEKVMLEPISWIEALYFAVSTVTTVGYGDYNPVQGTRHRRLVHTIFITFHMAYIVVGVGTLGAAVALLLESQLHHPIKSTRSLSATVGRAAIGCAALVCTGALAMSSIEQWDLLQGMYWAVVTLSTVGYGHIVPQSEQGRLFAVAFMLVGISLEVAL
;
A
#
# COMPACT_ATOMS: atom_id res chain seq x y z
N GLY A 1 -30.04 -2.74 -17.18
CA GLY A 1 -29.00 -1.75 -16.87
C GLY A 1 -28.82 -1.55 -15.39
N THR A 2 -28.59 -2.64 -14.67
CA THR A 2 -28.16 -2.60 -13.26
C THR A 2 -26.64 -2.39 -13.25
N VAL A 3 -26.12 -1.67 -12.26
CA VAL A 3 -24.71 -1.26 -12.09
C VAL A 3 -23.69 -2.39 -12.37
N ALA A 4 -24.05 -3.64 -12.10
CA ALA A 4 -23.24 -4.84 -12.41
C ALA A 4 -22.95 -5.06 -13.92
N GLU A 5 -23.81 -4.61 -14.82
CA GLU A 5 -23.65 -4.76 -16.28
C GLU A 5 -22.63 -3.75 -16.84
N LYS A 6 -22.51 -2.56 -16.23
CA LYS A 6 -21.51 -1.54 -16.60
C LYS A 6 -20.09 -1.95 -16.19
N VAL A 7 -19.96 -2.60 -15.02
CA VAL A 7 -18.68 -3.12 -14.50
C VAL A 7 -18.12 -4.26 -15.38
N MET A 8 -18.98 -4.95 -16.14
CA MET A 8 -18.60 -6.12 -16.94
C MET A 8 -18.05 -5.80 -18.35
N LEU A 9 -18.23 -4.58 -18.87
CA LEU A 9 -18.00 -4.27 -20.30
C LEU A 9 -17.05 -3.10 -20.56
N GLU A 10 -16.78 -2.22 -19.60
CA GLU A 10 -15.83 -1.13 -19.81
C GLU A 10 -14.39 -1.59 -19.49
N PRO A 11 -13.43 -1.43 -20.41
CA PRO A 11 -12.03 -1.70 -20.12
C PRO A 11 -11.56 -0.74 -19.03
N ILE A 12 -10.98 -1.31 -17.96
CA ILE A 12 -10.39 -0.52 -16.88
C ILE A 12 -9.35 0.47 -17.43
N SER A 13 -9.37 1.69 -16.91
CA SER A 13 -8.37 2.69 -17.23
C SER A 13 -6.97 2.23 -16.78
N TRP A 14 -5.91 2.73 -17.42
CA TRP A 14 -4.54 2.43 -17.02
C TRP A 14 -4.26 2.89 -15.57
N ILE A 15 -4.92 3.94 -15.09
CA ILE A 15 -4.81 4.42 -13.70
C ILE A 15 -5.46 3.45 -12.73
N GLU A 16 -6.60 2.87 -13.11
CA GLU A 16 -7.28 1.84 -12.31
C GLU A 16 -6.42 0.58 -12.25
N ALA A 17 -5.81 0.20 -13.37
CA ALA A 17 -4.87 -0.92 -13.43
C ALA A 17 -3.62 -0.66 -12.57
N LEU A 18 -3.06 0.55 -12.61
CA LEU A 18 -1.92 0.96 -11.77
C LEU A 18 -2.30 0.94 -10.29
N TYR A 19 -3.44 1.52 -9.93
CA TYR A 19 -3.98 1.52 -8.58
C TYR A 19 -4.19 0.10 -8.04
N PHE A 20 -4.77 -0.79 -8.85
CA PHE A 20 -4.94 -2.19 -8.52
C PHE A 20 -3.59 -2.91 -8.34
N ALA A 21 -2.64 -2.69 -9.24
CA ALA A 21 -1.32 -3.30 -9.16
C ALA A 21 -0.58 -2.85 -7.90
N VAL A 22 -0.55 -1.55 -7.62
CA VAL A 22 0.14 -0.99 -6.44
C VAL A 22 -0.53 -1.45 -5.16
N SER A 23 -1.86 -1.37 -5.04
CA SER A 23 -2.57 -1.86 -3.84
C SER A 23 -2.35 -3.35 -3.59
N THR A 24 -2.16 -4.14 -4.63
CA THR A 24 -1.78 -5.55 -4.51
C THR A 24 -0.34 -5.68 -4.03
N VAL A 25 0.62 -5.02 -4.69
CA VAL A 25 2.06 -5.08 -4.39
C VAL A 25 2.36 -4.60 -2.97
N THR A 26 1.66 -3.57 -2.50
CA THR A 26 1.78 -3.05 -1.13
C THR A 26 0.94 -3.81 -0.12
N THR A 27 0.31 -4.92 -0.52
CA THR A 27 -0.52 -5.80 0.31
C THR A 27 -1.78 -5.17 0.91
N VAL A 28 -2.11 -3.93 0.55
CA VAL A 28 -3.33 -3.25 1.02
C VAL A 28 -4.59 -3.98 0.52
N GLY A 29 -4.66 -4.28 -0.78
CA GLY A 29 -5.70 -5.15 -1.36
C GLY A 29 -7.15 -4.82 -0.98
N TYR A 30 -7.66 -3.63 -1.33
CA TYR A 30 -9.03 -3.19 -0.97
C TYR A 30 -10.17 -4.11 -1.42
N GLY A 31 -9.95 -4.94 -2.45
CA GLY A 31 -10.95 -5.85 -2.99
C GLY A 31 -12.08 -5.19 -3.79
N ASP A 32 -11.94 -3.90 -4.12
CA ASP A 32 -12.87 -3.11 -4.92
C ASP A 32 -12.80 -3.46 -6.42
N TYR A 33 -11.63 -3.89 -6.90
CA TYR A 33 -11.45 -4.47 -8.23
C TYR A 33 -11.37 -5.99 -8.18
N ASN A 34 -12.29 -6.65 -8.88
CA ASN A 34 -12.28 -8.10 -9.02
C ASN A 34 -11.93 -8.52 -10.47
N PRO A 35 -10.68 -8.92 -10.76
CA PRO A 35 -10.29 -9.36 -12.10
C PRO A 35 -10.87 -10.74 -12.49
N VAL A 36 -11.65 -11.39 -11.62
CA VAL A 36 -12.25 -12.72 -11.85
C VAL A 36 -13.49 -12.67 -12.75
N GLN A 37 -14.03 -11.49 -13.01
CA GLN A 37 -15.14 -11.34 -13.96
C GLN A 37 -14.61 -11.54 -15.39
N GLY A 38 -14.88 -12.69 -16.01
CA GLY A 38 -14.32 -13.08 -17.32
C GLY A 38 -14.35 -14.60 -17.61
N THR A 39 -13.75 -15.02 -18.73
CA THR A 39 -13.66 -16.44 -19.11
C THR A 39 -12.75 -17.23 -18.16
N ARG A 40 -12.98 -18.56 -18.02
CA ARG A 40 -12.23 -19.46 -17.10
C ARG A 40 -10.70 -19.36 -17.28
N HIS A 41 -10.23 -19.14 -18.49
CA HIS A 41 -8.80 -19.00 -18.80
C HIS A 41 -8.20 -17.69 -18.25
N ARG A 42 -8.87 -16.55 -18.44
CA ARG A 42 -8.41 -15.24 -17.94
C ARG A 42 -8.29 -15.22 -16.41
N ARG A 43 -9.24 -15.86 -15.73
CA ARG A 43 -9.22 -16.04 -14.27
C ARG A 43 -7.97 -16.78 -13.79
N LEU A 44 -7.70 -17.94 -14.37
CA LEU A 44 -6.60 -18.80 -13.93
C LEU A 44 -5.23 -18.13 -14.14
N VAL A 45 -5.03 -17.52 -15.31
CA VAL A 45 -3.77 -16.83 -15.64
C VAL A 45 -3.49 -15.67 -14.68
N HIS A 46 -4.52 -14.88 -14.36
CA HIS A 46 -4.36 -13.73 -13.45
C HIS A 46 -4.14 -14.15 -11.99
N THR A 47 -4.87 -15.16 -11.50
CA THR A 47 -4.66 -15.68 -10.14
C THR A 47 -3.25 -16.26 -9.97
N ILE A 48 -2.74 -16.97 -10.98
CA ILE A 48 -1.35 -17.47 -10.99
C ILE A 48 -0.36 -16.31 -10.97
N PHE A 49 -0.58 -15.27 -11.79
CA PHE A 49 0.30 -14.11 -11.86
C PHE A 49 0.37 -13.33 -10.54
N ILE A 50 -0.78 -13.09 -9.89
CA ILE A 50 -0.86 -12.40 -8.59
C ILE A 50 -0.18 -13.23 -7.49
N THR A 51 -0.44 -14.54 -7.45
CA THR A 51 0.17 -15.44 -6.46
C THR A 51 1.70 -15.46 -6.63
N PHE A 52 2.19 -15.49 -7.88
CA PHE A 52 3.61 -15.44 -8.18
C PHE A 52 4.24 -14.09 -7.82
N HIS A 53 3.56 -12.97 -8.08
CA HIS A 53 4.04 -11.63 -7.72
C HIS A 53 4.10 -11.43 -6.20
N MET A 54 3.10 -11.91 -5.46
CA MET A 54 3.12 -11.92 -3.99
C MET A 54 4.31 -12.71 -3.44
N ALA A 55 4.56 -13.91 -3.99
CA ALA A 55 5.70 -14.73 -3.58
C ALA A 55 7.04 -14.06 -3.88
N TYR A 56 7.18 -13.42 -5.05
CA TYR A 56 8.40 -12.68 -5.43
C TYR A 56 8.67 -11.49 -4.50
N ILE A 57 7.64 -10.72 -4.09
CA ILE A 57 7.80 -9.58 -3.19
C ILE A 57 8.23 -10.02 -1.80
N VAL A 58 7.61 -11.06 -1.23
CA VAL A 58 7.98 -11.58 0.09
C VAL A 58 9.44 -12.03 0.12
N VAL A 59 9.88 -12.77 -0.91
CA VAL A 59 11.27 -13.22 -1.03
C VAL A 59 12.21 -12.03 -1.30
N GLY A 60 11.83 -11.10 -2.16
CA GLY A 60 12.65 -9.94 -2.54
C GLY A 60 12.87 -8.97 -1.38
N VAL A 61 11.81 -8.60 -0.66
CA VAL A 61 11.90 -7.72 0.51
C VAL A 61 12.68 -8.40 1.64
N GLY A 62 12.43 -9.70 1.88
CA GLY A 62 13.16 -10.46 2.89
C GLY A 62 14.67 -10.57 2.60
N THR A 63 15.04 -10.86 1.36
CA THR A 63 16.46 -10.94 0.96
C THR A 63 17.15 -9.58 0.95
N LEU A 64 16.46 -8.51 0.54
CA LEU A 64 17.00 -7.15 0.60
C LEU A 64 17.19 -6.67 2.04
N GLY A 65 16.22 -6.90 2.93
CA GLY A 65 16.32 -6.58 4.35
C GLY A 65 17.50 -7.32 5.01
N ALA A 66 17.65 -8.62 4.71
CA ALA A 66 18.79 -9.40 5.17
C ALA A 66 20.13 -8.89 4.61
N ALA A 67 20.19 -8.53 3.33
CA ALA A 67 21.39 -7.99 2.71
C ALA A 67 21.79 -6.63 3.32
N VAL A 68 20.82 -5.74 3.58
CA VAL A 68 21.07 -4.47 4.27
C VAL A 68 21.54 -4.70 5.70
N ALA A 69 20.92 -5.62 6.44
CA ALA A 69 21.37 -5.99 7.78
C ALA A 69 22.83 -6.49 7.79
N LEU A 70 23.18 -7.39 6.86
CA LEU A 70 24.55 -7.90 6.72
C LEU A 70 25.54 -6.82 6.28
N LEU A 71 25.15 -5.91 5.39
CA LEU A 71 25.98 -4.77 5.00
C LEU A 71 26.21 -3.83 6.18
N LEU A 72 25.17 -3.51 6.95
CA LEU A 72 25.28 -2.72 8.18
C LEU A 72 26.23 -3.40 9.18
N GLU A 73 26.09 -4.72 9.40
CA GLU A 73 26.99 -5.49 10.25
C GLU A 73 28.44 -5.49 9.72
N SER A 74 28.64 -5.59 8.40
CA SER A 74 29.98 -5.54 7.79
C SER A 74 30.69 -4.21 8.02
N GLN A 75 29.94 -3.10 8.04
CA GLN A 75 30.47 -1.75 8.32
C GLN A 75 30.65 -1.50 9.83
N LEU A 76 30.03 -2.31 10.69
CA LEU A 76 30.06 -2.20 12.15
C LEU A 76 31.17 -3.04 12.81
N HIS A 77 32.38 -3.09 12.23
CA HIS A 77 33.58 -3.58 12.95
C HIS A 77 34.03 -2.64 14.09
N HIS A 78 33.31 -1.53 14.32
CA HIS A 78 33.43 -0.76 15.55
C HIS A 78 32.58 -1.41 16.66
N PRO A 79 33.10 -1.57 17.89
CA PRO A 79 32.33 -2.09 19.01
C PRO A 79 31.05 -1.25 19.16
N ILE A 80 29.90 -1.93 19.23
CA ILE A 80 28.57 -1.34 19.35
C ILE A 80 28.59 -0.33 20.49
N LYS A 81 28.77 0.96 20.17
CA LYS A 81 28.64 2.04 21.12
C LYS A 81 27.19 2.48 21.13
N SER A 82 26.61 2.30 22.31
CA SER A 82 25.43 2.97 22.82
C SER A 82 24.11 2.47 22.25
N THR A 83 23.32 1.91 23.16
CA THR A 83 21.87 1.82 23.09
C THR A 83 21.32 3.21 22.74
N ARG A 84 21.16 3.52 21.46
CA ARG A 84 20.39 4.69 21.05
C ARG A 84 18.99 4.42 21.58
N SER A 85 18.59 5.16 22.63
CA SER A 85 17.40 4.86 23.43
C SER A 85 16.24 4.43 22.52
N LEU A 86 15.82 3.17 22.66
CA LEU A 86 14.73 2.56 21.89
C LEU A 86 13.51 3.50 21.84
N SER A 87 13.25 4.20 22.96
CA SER A 87 12.23 5.24 23.10
C SER A 87 12.36 6.38 22.08
N ALA A 88 13.57 6.85 21.77
CA ALA A 88 13.78 7.92 20.81
C ALA A 88 13.56 7.48 19.35
N THR A 89 13.87 6.23 19.01
CA THR A 89 13.60 5.68 17.67
C THR A 89 12.12 5.43 17.46
N VAL A 90 11.46 4.80 18.44
CA VAL A 90 9.99 4.62 18.46
C VAL A 90 9.27 5.97 18.42
N GLY A 91 9.76 6.97 19.13
CA GLY A 91 9.19 8.33 19.11
C GLY A 91 9.23 8.98 17.72
N ARG A 92 10.36 8.87 17.00
CA ARG A 92 10.47 9.39 15.62
C ARG A 92 9.54 8.64 14.66
N ALA A 93 9.44 7.33 14.81
CA ALA A 93 8.56 6.48 14.02
C ALA A 93 7.09 6.90 14.17
N ALA A 94 6.64 7.05 15.41
CA ALA A 94 5.27 7.45 15.73
C ALA A 94 4.92 8.83 15.17
N ILE A 95 5.84 9.79 15.24
CA ILE A 95 5.65 11.13 14.66
C ILE A 95 5.54 11.05 13.13
N GLY A 96 6.39 10.25 12.48
CA GLY A 96 6.34 10.03 11.03
C GLY A 96 5.01 9.41 10.58
N CYS A 97 4.56 8.35 11.26
CA CYS A 97 3.26 7.72 10.99
C CYS A 97 2.10 8.69 11.20
N ALA A 98 2.09 9.44 12.31
CA ALA A 98 1.05 10.41 12.59
C ALA A 98 1.01 11.52 11.53
N ALA A 99 2.17 12.01 11.09
CA ALA A 99 2.26 13.00 10.02
C ALA A 99 1.69 12.47 8.71
N LEU A 100 2.05 11.24 8.30
CA LEU A 100 1.49 10.62 7.09
C LEU A 100 -0.02 10.42 7.17
N VAL A 101 -0.54 9.94 8.30
CA VAL A 101 -1.98 9.78 8.50
C VAL A 101 -2.70 11.12 8.37
N CYS A 102 -2.19 12.17 9.01
CA CYS A 102 -2.75 13.52 8.88
C CYS A 102 -2.70 14.03 7.44
N THR A 103 -1.58 13.87 6.73
CA THR A 103 -1.44 14.26 5.33
C THR A 103 -2.42 13.49 4.45
N GLY A 104 -2.52 12.17 4.60
CA GLY A 104 -3.45 11.33 3.85
C GLY A 104 -4.90 11.71 4.10
N ALA A 105 -5.26 11.96 5.37
CA ALA A 105 -6.61 12.35 5.75
C ALA A 105 -7.04 13.69 5.16
N LEU A 106 -6.19 14.71 5.26
CA LEU A 106 -6.46 16.04 4.73
C LEU A 106 -6.54 16.04 3.21
N ALA A 107 -5.61 15.35 2.54
CA ALA A 107 -5.61 15.23 1.10
C ALA A 107 -6.88 14.54 0.58
N MET A 108 -7.24 13.37 1.13
CA MET A 108 -8.45 12.67 0.69
C MET A 108 -9.74 13.40 1.04
N SER A 109 -9.80 14.07 2.19
CA SER A 109 -10.92 14.94 2.52
C SER A 109 -11.10 16.05 1.47
N SER A 110 -10.00 16.62 0.95
CA SER A 110 -10.06 17.63 -0.11
C SER A 110 -10.36 17.06 -1.51
N ILE A 111 -9.81 15.89 -1.86
CA ILE A 111 -9.92 15.33 -3.22
C ILE A 111 -11.26 14.62 -3.42
N GLU A 112 -11.65 13.78 -2.47
CA GLU A 112 -12.86 12.94 -2.54
C GLU A 112 -14.05 13.57 -1.81
N GLN A 113 -13.88 14.76 -1.23
CA GLN A 113 -14.90 15.47 -0.44
C GLN A 113 -15.40 14.62 0.74
N TRP A 114 -14.53 13.79 1.31
CA TRP A 114 -14.81 12.99 2.50
C TRP A 114 -14.72 13.83 3.76
N ASP A 115 -15.43 13.39 4.80
CA ASP A 115 -15.23 13.94 6.14
C ASP A 115 -13.81 13.62 6.64
N LEU A 116 -13.24 14.48 7.50
CA LEU A 116 -11.88 14.26 8.02
C LEU A 116 -11.73 12.90 8.73
N LEU A 117 -12.79 12.45 9.41
CA LEU A 117 -12.80 11.14 10.06
C LEU A 117 -12.73 9.99 9.06
N GLN A 118 -13.43 10.10 7.92
CA GLN A 118 -13.36 9.12 6.83
C GLN A 118 -11.96 9.12 6.18
N GLY A 119 -11.37 10.31 5.98
CA GLY A 119 -10.00 10.44 5.50
C GLY A 119 -8.97 9.82 6.45
N MET A 120 -9.09 10.05 7.75
CA MET A 120 -8.23 9.42 8.77
C MET A 120 -8.41 7.90 8.81
N TYR A 121 -9.65 7.42 8.79
CA TYR A 121 -9.95 6.00 8.72
C TYR A 121 -9.29 5.35 7.50
N TRP A 122 -9.47 5.96 6.32
CA TRP A 122 -8.86 5.49 5.09
C TRP A 122 -7.34 5.47 5.19
N ALA A 123 -6.72 6.56 5.66
CA ALA A 123 -5.26 6.66 5.77
C ALA A 123 -4.68 5.59 6.72
N VAL A 124 -5.30 5.35 7.87
CA VAL A 124 -4.87 4.32 8.83
C VAL A 124 -5.05 2.91 8.26
N VAL A 125 -6.21 2.59 7.68
CA VAL A 125 -6.49 1.27 7.09
C VAL A 125 -5.56 0.96 5.91
N THR A 126 -5.21 1.99 5.15
CA THR A 126 -4.29 1.88 4.01
C THR A 126 -2.85 1.71 4.48
N LEU A 127 -2.39 2.56 5.40
CA LEU A 127 -1.02 2.53 5.90
C LEU A 127 -0.75 1.29 6.77
N SER A 128 -1.78 0.72 7.40
CA SER A 128 -1.67 -0.56 8.12
C SER A 128 -1.81 -1.78 7.21
N THR A 129 -1.98 -1.58 5.89
CA THR A 129 -2.19 -2.65 4.89
C THR A 129 -3.44 -3.53 5.11
N VAL A 130 -4.39 -3.08 5.96
CA VAL A 130 -5.62 -3.85 6.26
C VAL A 130 -6.61 -3.80 5.09
N GLY A 131 -6.76 -2.63 4.45
CA GLY A 131 -7.54 -2.45 3.23
C GLY A 131 -8.96 -3.03 3.22
N TYR A 132 -9.82 -2.65 4.17
CA TYR A 132 -11.21 -3.16 4.23
C TYR A 132 -12.09 -2.90 2.99
N GLY A 133 -11.74 -1.94 2.14
CA GLY A 133 -12.50 -1.63 0.93
C GLY A 133 -13.83 -0.87 1.14
N HIS A 134 -14.24 -0.61 2.39
CA HIS A 134 -15.48 0.14 2.68
C HIS A 134 -15.46 1.59 2.18
N ILE A 135 -14.28 2.23 2.24
CA ILE A 135 -14.03 3.58 1.75
C ILE A 135 -12.79 3.49 0.88
N VAL A 136 -12.96 3.83 -0.40
CA VAL A 136 -11.92 3.75 -1.44
C VAL A 136 -12.06 4.93 -2.40
N PRO A 137 -10.95 5.49 -2.92
CA PRO A 137 -10.99 6.64 -3.81
C PRO A 137 -11.72 6.32 -5.11
N GLN A 138 -12.71 7.13 -5.45
CA GLN A 138 -13.50 6.95 -6.67
C GLN A 138 -13.00 7.82 -7.81
N SER A 139 -12.40 8.97 -7.50
CA SER A 139 -11.85 9.86 -8.52
C SER A 139 -10.50 9.38 -9.04
N GLU A 140 -10.19 9.75 -10.28
CA GLU A 140 -8.88 9.49 -10.89
C GLU A 140 -7.73 10.12 -10.08
N GLN A 141 -7.96 11.34 -9.59
CA GLN A 141 -6.99 12.07 -8.75
C GLN A 141 -6.78 11.39 -7.40
N GLY A 142 -7.84 10.92 -6.75
CA GLY A 142 -7.75 10.19 -5.48
C GLY A 142 -7.02 8.86 -5.65
N ARG A 143 -7.24 8.15 -6.74
CA ARG A 143 -6.52 6.89 -7.03
C ARG A 143 -5.03 7.12 -7.27
N LEU A 144 -4.66 8.16 -8.02
CA LEU A 144 -3.26 8.57 -8.19
C LEU A 144 -2.61 8.96 -6.87
N PHE A 145 -3.32 9.73 -6.03
CA PHE A 145 -2.84 10.08 -4.70
C PHE A 145 -2.66 8.82 -3.83
N ALA A 146 -3.61 7.90 -3.85
CA ALA A 146 -3.52 6.64 -3.12
C ALA A 146 -2.33 5.80 -3.56
N VAL A 147 -2.03 5.73 -4.87
CA VAL A 147 -0.83 5.07 -5.39
C VAL A 147 0.43 5.66 -4.77
N ALA A 148 0.59 6.99 -4.81
CA ALA A 148 1.74 7.66 -4.22
C ALA A 148 1.81 7.44 -2.69
N PHE A 149 0.68 7.53 -2.01
CA PHE A 149 0.56 7.34 -0.57
C PHE A 149 1.00 5.93 -0.14
N MET A 150 0.56 4.88 -0.84
CA MET A 150 0.93 3.50 -0.58
C MET A 150 2.43 3.24 -0.78
N LEU A 151 3.05 3.84 -1.82
CA LEU A 151 4.49 3.72 -2.07
C LEU A 151 5.35 4.44 -1.01
N VAL A 152 4.86 5.56 -0.48
CA VAL A 152 5.52 6.25 0.65
C VAL A 152 5.36 5.43 1.94
N GLY A 153 4.18 4.85 2.17
CA GLY A 153 3.91 4.01 3.34
C GLY A 153 4.87 2.83 3.47
N ILE A 154 5.04 2.04 2.41
CA ILE A 154 5.93 0.88 2.42
C ILE A 154 7.40 1.28 2.62
N SER A 155 7.80 2.45 2.12
CA SER A 155 9.17 2.98 2.30
C SER A 155 9.44 3.35 3.75
N LEU A 156 8.43 3.90 4.46
CA LEU A 156 8.53 4.20 5.88
C LEU A 156 8.61 2.90 6.71
N GLU A 157 7.78 1.90 6.40
CA GLU A 157 7.78 0.61 7.12
C GLU A 157 9.13 -0.11 7.05
N VAL A 158 9.84 -0.03 5.92
CA VAL A 158 11.18 -0.62 5.76
C VAL A 158 12.26 0.20 6.48
N ALA A 159 12.04 1.50 6.68
CA ALA A 159 13.03 2.41 7.27
C ALA A 159 12.97 2.49 8.81
N LEU A 160 11.95 1.90 9.43
CA LEU A 160 11.72 1.87 10.89
C LEU A 160 12.30 0.62 11.55
#